data_AF-A0A8D8VGZ4-F1
#
_entry.id   AF-A0A8D8VGZ4-F1
#
_cell.length_a   1.000
_cell.length_b   1.000
_cell.length_c   1.000
_cell.angle_alpha   90.00
_cell.angle_beta   90.00
_cell.angle_gamma   90.00
#
_symmetry.space_group_name_H-M   'P 1'
#
loop_
_entity.id
_entity.type
_entity.pdbx_description
1 polymer ?
#
loop_
_entity_poly.entity_id
_entity_poly.type
_entity_poly.pdbx_seq_one_letter_code
_entity_poly.pdbx_strand_id
1 'polypeptide(L)'
;MGLGEKAHIVHLVDYGLAVEYYRNPVQCKNHVPAKPGRGLTGTARYASINAHQGVSQAPRDDMEALLHTLIYFLKGSLPWQSIQGEVDKQRADRILECKMSTPVSNKQKNRLYPGSPYRGRWTNNGQTEY
;
A
#
# COMPACT_ATOMS: atom_id res chain seq x y z
N MET A 1 14.23 -1.77 -11.09
CA MET A 1 15.47 -2.53 -10.80
C MET A 1 16.57 -1.98 -11.69
N GLY A 2 17.82 -1.97 -11.21
CA GLY A 2 18.97 -1.67 -12.05
C GLY A 2 19.19 -2.74 -13.13
N LEU A 3 20.20 -2.54 -13.99
CA LEU A 3 20.59 -3.48 -15.04
C LEU A 3 21.98 -4.05 -14.77
N GLY A 4 22.27 -5.23 -15.31
CA GLY A 4 23.57 -5.90 -15.20
C GLY A 4 23.99 -6.13 -13.75
N GLU A 5 25.20 -5.72 -13.40
CA GLU A 5 25.75 -5.85 -12.04
C GLU A 5 24.91 -5.14 -10.96
N LYS A 6 24.13 -4.12 -11.35
CA LYS A 6 23.24 -3.37 -10.45
C LYS A 6 21.83 -3.94 -10.39
N ALA A 7 21.58 -5.15 -10.92
CA ALA A 7 20.25 -5.76 -10.92
C ALA A 7 19.64 -5.93 -9.53
N HIS A 8 20.47 -6.04 -8.48
CA HIS A 8 20.04 -6.15 -7.09
C HIS A 8 19.61 -4.82 -6.45
N ILE A 9 19.80 -3.68 -7.14
CA ILE A 9 19.50 -2.34 -6.62
C ILE A 9 18.08 -1.93 -7.03
N VAL A 10 17.29 -1.54 -6.03
CA VAL A 10 15.97 -0.92 -6.21
C VAL A 10 16.14 0.60 -6.29
N HIS A 11 15.57 1.21 -7.33
CA HIS A 11 15.57 2.66 -7.51
C HIS A 11 14.17 3.21 -7.29
N LEU A 12 14.07 4.38 -6.67
CA LEU A 12 12.86 5.18 -6.64
C LEU A 12 12.84 6.08 -7.88
N VAL A 13 11.67 6.15 -8.53
CA VAL A 13 11.46 6.91 -9.77
C VAL A 13 10.13 7.66 -9.67
N ASP A 14 9.91 8.58 -10.61
CA ASP A 14 8.72 9.43 -10.68
C ASP A 14 8.50 10.31 -9.43
N TYR A 15 9.14 11.47 -9.45
CA TYR A 15 9.01 12.50 -8.42
C TYR A 15 7.93 13.55 -8.77
N GLY A 16 7.04 13.28 -9.74
CA GLY A 16 6.06 14.25 -10.23
C GLY A 16 5.02 14.70 -9.21
N LEU A 17 4.78 13.88 -8.18
CA LEU A 17 3.90 14.20 -7.04
C LEU A 17 4.68 14.53 -5.75
N ALA A 18 6.01 14.57 -5.81
CA ALA A 18 6.84 14.85 -4.63
C ALA A 18 6.59 16.29 -4.15
N VAL A 19 6.44 16.45 -2.84
CA VAL A 19 6.24 17.75 -2.19
C VAL A 19 7.32 17.91 -1.13
N GLU A 20 7.86 19.13 -1.05
CA GLU A 20 8.77 19.49 0.02
C GLU A 20 8.05 19.42 1.37
N TYR A 21 8.56 18.60 2.29
CA TYR A 21 8.03 18.48 3.65
C TYR A 21 8.70 19.48 4.63
N TYR A 22 10.00 19.71 4.46
CA TYR A 22 10.77 20.70 5.22
C TYR A 22 11.22 21.83 4.30
N ARG A 23 10.85 23.08 4.62
CA ARG A 23 11.24 24.27 3.83
C ARG A 23 12.74 24.56 3.91
N ASN A 24 13.40 24.09 4.96
CA ASN A 24 14.85 24.16 5.11
C ASN A 24 15.35 22.84 5.70
N PRO A 25 16.07 22.01 4.93
CA PRO A 25 16.54 20.70 5.40
C PRO A 25 17.58 20.79 6.53
N VAL A 26 18.23 21.94 6.72
CA VAL A 26 19.20 22.19 7.80
C VAL A 26 18.49 22.57 9.11
N GLN A 27 17.25 23.08 9.01
CA GLN A 27 16.43 23.45 10.15
C GLN A 27 15.20 22.53 10.19
N CYS A 28 15.38 21.32 10.73
CA CYS A 28 14.35 20.26 10.89
C CYS A 28 13.08 20.67 11.68
N LYS A 29 12.95 21.95 12.05
CA LYS A 29 11.80 22.52 12.78
C LYS A 29 10.83 23.30 11.89
N ASN A 30 11.17 23.57 10.62
CA ASN A 30 10.33 24.34 9.70
C ASN A 30 9.55 23.43 8.73
N HIS A 31 8.58 22.70 9.26
CA HIS A 31 7.65 21.87 8.49
C HIS A 31 6.69 22.73 7.65
N VAL A 32 6.39 22.30 6.42
CA VAL A 32 5.41 22.98 5.55
C VAL A 32 4.01 22.85 6.16
N PRO A 33 3.28 23.97 6.42
CA PRO A 33 1.97 23.90 7.06
C PRO A 33 1.00 22.99 6.30
N ALA A 34 0.23 22.19 7.06
CA ALA A 34 -0.82 21.37 6.48
C ALA A 34 -1.87 22.27 5.81
N LYS A 35 -2.13 21.99 4.54
CA LYS A 35 -3.22 22.60 3.77
C LYS A 35 -4.39 21.61 3.72
N PRO A 36 -5.52 21.88 4.37
CA PRO A 36 -6.71 21.04 4.26
C PRO A 36 -7.31 21.12 2.86
N GLY A 37 -8.12 20.12 2.49
CA GLY A 37 -8.94 20.18 1.28
C GLY A 37 -8.22 19.81 -0.02
N ARG A 38 -7.10 19.09 0.05
CA ARG A 38 -6.57 18.42 -1.14
C ARG A 38 -7.41 17.18 -1.42
N GLY A 39 -7.89 17.03 -2.65
CA GLY A 39 -8.48 15.78 -3.09
C GLY A 39 -7.47 14.62 -3.03
N LEU A 40 -7.97 13.39 -3.07
CA LEU A 40 -7.10 12.21 -3.15
C LEU A 40 -6.22 12.32 -4.40
N THR A 41 -4.90 12.30 -4.18
CA THR A 41 -3.89 12.34 -5.24
C THR A 41 -3.07 11.05 -5.21
N GLY A 42 -2.67 10.58 -6.40
CA GLY A 42 -1.96 9.32 -6.55
C GLY A 42 -2.89 8.08 -6.55
N THR A 43 -2.30 6.92 -6.29
CA THR A 43 -3.02 5.64 -6.42
C THR A 43 -3.77 5.27 -5.14
N ALA A 44 -5.10 5.35 -5.18
CA ALA A 44 -6.02 5.07 -4.05
C ALA A 44 -5.73 3.75 -3.30
N ARG A 45 -5.25 2.73 -4.02
CA ARG A 45 -4.90 1.42 -3.48
C ARG A 45 -3.82 1.50 -2.39
N TYR A 46 -2.77 2.29 -2.61
CA TYR A 46 -1.64 2.39 -1.69
C TYR A 46 -1.70 3.63 -0.79
N ALA A 47 -2.45 4.66 -1.20
CA ALA A 47 -2.62 5.91 -0.44
C ALA A 47 -3.03 5.68 1.02
N SER A 48 -2.53 6.50 1.94
CA SER A 48 -2.86 6.40 3.36
C SER A 48 -4.33 6.75 3.64
N ILE A 49 -4.83 6.33 4.81
CA ILE A 49 -6.16 6.74 5.30
C ILE A 49 -6.26 8.27 5.38
N ASN A 50 -5.20 8.96 5.82
CA ASN A 50 -5.15 10.43 5.88
C ASN A 50 -5.29 11.06 4.49
N ALA A 51 -4.65 10.49 3.47
CA ALA A 51 -4.75 10.99 2.10
C ALA A 51 -6.16 10.86 1.54
N HIS A 52 -6.88 9.77 1.89
CA HIS A 52 -8.31 9.61 1.57
C HIS A 52 -9.19 10.64 2.28
N GLN A 53 -8.82 11.06 3.49
CA GLN A 53 -9.52 12.11 4.25
C GLN A 53 -9.13 13.54 3.84
N GLY A 54 -8.25 13.71 2.84
CA GLY A 54 -7.80 15.02 2.38
C GLY A 54 -6.88 15.76 3.35
N VAL A 55 -6.28 15.04 4.31
CA VAL A 55 -5.23 15.56 5.19
C VAL A 55 -3.94 15.70 4.38
N SER A 56 -3.16 16.75 4.65
CA SER A 56 -1.85 16.91 4.02
C SER A 56 -0.94 15.71 4.28
N GLN A 57 -0.36 15.18 3.20
CA GLN A 57 0.59 14.09 3.25
C GLN A 57 1.87 14.51 3.99
N ALA A 58 2.41 13.57 4.75
CA ALA A 58 3.62 13.66 5.53
C ALA A 58 4.41 12.33 5.39
N PRO A 59 5.67 12.24 5.87
CA PRO A 59 6.46 11.01 5.80
C PRO A 59 5.78 9.76 6.38
N ARG A 60 4.84 9.95 7.33
CA ARG A 60 4.00 8.86 7.86
C ARG A 60 3.15 8.20 6.77
N ASP A 61 2.67 8.98 5.81
CA ASP A 61 1.80 8.54 4.73
C ASP A 61 2.59 7.74 3.68
N ASP A 62 3.84 8.13 3.42
CA ASP A 62 4.77 7.37 2.58
C ASP A 62 5.10 6.00 3.21
N MET A 63 5.31 5.94 4.53
CA MET A 63 5.53 4.68 5.25
C MET A 63 4.30 3.77 5.23
N GLU A 64 3.09 4.33 5.37
CA GLU A 64 1.84 3.57 5.25
C GLU A 64 1.68 3.00 3.82
N ALA A 65 1.97 3.79 2.78
CA ALA A 65 1.91 3.34 1.40
C ALA A 65 2.96 2.25 1.07
N LEU A 66 4.17 2.38 1.62
CA LEU A 66 5.20 1.35 1.53
C LEU A 66 4.73 0.05 2.18
N LEU A 67 4.14 0.13 3.38
CA LEU A 67 3.62 -1.03 4.07
C LEU A 67 2.49 -1.71 3.29
N HIS A 68 1.55 -0.94 2.72
CA HIS A 68 0.53 -1.49 1.82
C HIS A 68 1.15 -2.24 0.63
N THR A 69 2.23 -1.70 0.05
CA THR A 69 2.94 -2.32 -1.07
C THR A 69 3.63 -3.62 -0.65
N LEU A 70 4.27 -3.64 0.52
CA LEU A 70 4.90 -4.85 1.07
C LEU A 70 3.86 -5.94 1.37
N ILE A 71 2.74 -5.57 2.00
CA ILE A 71 1.63 -6.50 2.25
C ILE A 71 1.07 -7.04 0.93
N TYR A 72 0.96 -6.18 -0.08
CA TYR A 72 0.54 -6.62 -1.41
C TYR A 72 1.50 -7.65 -2.01
N PHE A 73 2.82 -7.45 -1.92
CA PHE A 73 3.78 -8.45 -2.38
C PHE A 73 3.71 -9.76 -1.60
N LEU A 74 3.50 -9.70 -0.28
CA LEU A 74 3.41 -10.89 0.56
C LEU A 74 2.12 -11.69 0.33
N LYS A 75 0.98 -11.01 0.17
CA LYS A 75 -0.35 -11.64 0.05
C LYS A 75 -0.84 -11.77 -1.39
N GLY A 76 -0.13 -11.18 -2.35
CA GLY A 76 -0.51 -11.04 -3.76
C GLY A 76 -1.68 -10.07 -4.02
N SER A 77 -2.29 -9.53 -2.95
CA SER A 77 -3.63 -8.95 -3.02
C SER A 77 -3.94 -8.10 -1.78
N LEU A 78 -4.62 -6.97 -1.97
CA LEU A 78 -5.17 -6.15 -0.88
C LEU A 78 -6.70 -6.28 -0.83
N PRO A 79 -7.32 -6.30 0.36
CA PRO A 79 -8.78 -6.47 0.51
C PRO A 79 -9.61 -5.43 -0.26
N TRP A 80 -9.10 -4.20 -0.36
CA TRP A 80 -9.77 -3.07 -1.01
C TRP A 80 -9.45 -2.90 -2.51
N GLN A 81 -8.72 -3.83 -3.15
CA GLN A 81 -8.22 -3.62 -4.52
C GLN A 81 -9.29 -3.71 -5.61
N SER A 82 -10.34 -4.52 -5.40
CA SER A 82 -11.37 -4.87 -6.39
C SER A 82 -12.70 -4.15 -6.14
N ILE A 83 -12.67 -3.04 -5.39
CA ILE A 83 -13.85 -2.23 -5.13
C ILE A 83 -14.14 -1.40 -6.37
N GLN A 84 -15.35 -1.59 -6.90
CA GLN A 84 -15.89 -0.81 -8.01
C GLN A 84 -16.67 0.40 -7.47
N GLY A 85 -16.64 1.49 -8.23
CA GLY A 85 -17.49 2.66 -8.05
C GLY A 85 -17.72 3.30 -9.40
N GLU A 86 -18.92 3.78 -9.65
CA GLU A 86 -19.28 4.45 -10.92
C GLU A 86 -18.61 5.82 -11.04
N VAL A 87 -18.34 6.46 -9.90
CA VAL A 87 -17.66 7.76 -9.79
C VAL A 87 -16.39 7.57 -8.97
N ASP A 88 -15.28 8.18 -9.41
CA ASP A 88 -13.96 8.05 -8.75
C ASP A 88 -13.99 8.39 -7.25
N LYS A 89 -14.75 9.43 -6.88
CA LYS A 89 -14.95 9.81 -5.47
C LYS A 89 -15.66 8.70 -4.68
N GLN A 90 -16.75 8.16 -5.20
CA GLN A 90 -17.48 7.06 -4.53
C GLN A 90 -16.59 5.81 -4.40
N ARG A 91 -15.75 5.54 -5.41
CA ARG A 91 -14.78 4.46 -5.35
C ARG A 91 -13.74 4.70 -4.24
N ALA A 92 -13.21 5.91 -4.14
CA ALA A 92 -12.27 6.28 -3.08
C ALA A 92 -12.90 6.13 -1.69
N ASP A 93 -14.13 6.61 -1.50
CA ASP A 93 -14.87 6.52 -0.23
C ASP A 93 -15.06 5.05 0.19
N ARG A 94 -15.47 4.17 -0.73
CA ARG A 94 -15.61 2.73 -0.44
C ARG A 94 -14.26 2.05 -0.13
N ILE A 95 -13.19 2.48 -0.80
CA ILE A 95 -11.83 2.00 -0.49
C ILE A 95 -11.44 2.42 0.93
N LEU A 96 -11.73 3.66 1.33
CA LEU A 96 -11.45 4.17 2.67
C LEU A 96 -12.19 3.35 3.75
N GLU A 97 -13.49 3.10 3.56
CA GLU A 97 -14.29 2.29 4.47
C GLU A 97 -13.70 0.87 4.63
N CYS A 98 -13.27 0.26 3.52
CA CYS A 98 -12.63 -1.06 3.55
C CYS A 98 -11.27 -1.05 4.27
N LYS A 99 -10.47 0.01 4.10
CA LYS A 99 -9.20 0.17 4.82
C LYS A 99 -9.40 0.28 6.32
N MET A 100 -10.34 1.12 6.76
CA MET A 100 -10.64 1.31 8.18
C MET A 100 -11.23 0.05 8.84
N SER A 101 -12.03 -0.72 8.10
CA SER A 101 -12.65 -1.93 8.62
C SER A 101 -11.76 -3.18 8.57
N THR A 102 -10.62 -3.14 7.89
CA THR A 102 -9.70 -4.29 7.80
C THR A 102 -8.90 -4.42 9.10
N PRO A 103 -9.12 -5.47 9.93
CA PRO A 103 -8.33 -5.65 11.14
C PRO A 103 -6.92 -6.13 10.78
N VAL A 104 -5.91 -5.61 11.49
CA VAL A 104 -4.48 -5.95 11.34
C VAL A 104 -4.23 -7.47 11.43
N SER A 105 -5.08 -8.18 12.17
CA SER A 105 -5.00 -9.61 12.45
C SER A 105 -5.55 -10.52 11.34
N ASN A 106 -6.15 -10.01 10.26
CA ASN A 106 -6.97 -10.87 9.41
C ASN A 106 -6.15 -11.91 8.61
N LYS A 107 -6.13 -13.13 9.18
CA LYS A 107 -5.88 -14.44 8.54
C LYS A 107 -6.93 -14.69 7.46
N GLN A 108 -6.91 -13.89 6.41
CA GLN A 108 -7.68 -14.17 5.21
C GLN A 108 -7.01 -15.36 4.53
N LYS A 109 -7.73 -16.50 4.53
CA LYS A 109 -7.30 -17.78 4.00
C LYS A 109 -6.69 -17.59 2.60
N ASN A 110 -5.47 -18.08 2.47
CA ASN A 110 -4.74 -18.34 1.23
C ASN A 110 -5.67 -18.55 0.03
N ARG A 111 -5.82 -17.54 -0.81
CA ARG A 111 -6.06 -17.77 -2.24
C ARG A 111 -4.68 -17.96 -2.85
N LEU A 112 -4.15 -19.17 -2.66
CA LEU A 112 -2.90 -19.64 -3.24
C LEU A 112 -2.87 -19.30 -4.74
N TYR A 113 -1.72 -18.81 -5.19
CA TYR A 113 -1.37 -18.63 -6.59
C TYR A 113 -1.88 -19.80 -7.45
N PRO A 114 -2.67 -19.54 -8.51
CA PRO A 114 -2.98 -20.58 -9.48
C PRO A 114 -1.68 -20.91 -10.23
N GLY A 115 -1.00 -21.99 -9.84
CA GLY A 115 0.21 -22.49 -10.52
C GLY A 115 1.42 -22.83 -9.66
N SER A 116 1.36 -22.77 -8.32
CA SER A 116 2.49 -23.23 -7.49
C SER A 116 2.65 -24.76 -7.54
N PRO A 117 3.83 -25.31 -7.88
CA PRO A 117 4.07 -26.76 -7.97
C PRO A 117 4.19 -27.45 -6.59
N TYR A 118 4.21 -26.69 -5.49
CA TYR A 118 4.29 -27.25 -4.14
C TYR A 118 2.89 -27.51 -3.59
N ARG A 119 2.32 -28.67 -3.95
CA ARG A 119 1.00 -29.13 -3.48
C ARG A 119 1.14 -30.18 -2.38
N GLY A 120 1.68 -29.79 -1.22
CA GLY A 120 1.59 -30.62 -0.02
C GLY A 120 0.17 -30.52 0.58
N ARG A 121 -0.61 -31.59 0.48
CA ARG A 121 -1.94 -31.69 1.11
C ARG A 121 -1.75 -31.96 2.61
N TRP A 122 -1.96 -30.93 3.44
CA TRP A 122 -2.03 -31.11 4.89
C TRP A 122 -3.33 -31.86 5.24
N THR A 123 -3.22 -33.12 5.63
CA THR A 123 -4.30 -33.83 6.33
C THR A 123 -4.10 -33.65 7.83
N ASN A 124 -5.19 -33.68 8.60
CA ASN A 124 -5.20 -33.43 10.06
C ASN A 124 -4.42 -34.47 10.89
N ASN A 125 -3.69 -35.40 10.26
CA ASN A 125 -3.00 -36.50 10.93
C ASN A 125 -1.48 -36.46 10.81
N GLY A 126 -0.89 -35.32 10.40
CA GLY A 126 0.55 -35.08 10.59
C GLY A 126 1.49 -36.00 9.79
N GLN A 127 1.04 -36.60 8.68
CA GLN A 127 1.92 -37.30 7.74
C GLN A 127 1.76 -36.74 6.33
N THR A 128 2.89 -36.37 5.73
CA THR A 128 3.02 -36.00 4.32
C THR A 128 3.38 -37.25 3.52
N GLU A 129 2.53 -37.65 2.57
CA GLU A 129 2.92 -38.61 1.52
C GLU A 129 3.61 -37.86 0.38
N TYR A 130 4.70 -38.42 -0.13
CA TYR A 130 5.49 -37.92 -1.26
C TYR A 130 4.86 -38.30 -2.60
#